data_AF-A0AAW5VA53-F1
#
_entry.id   AF-A0AAW5VA53-F1
#
_cell.length_a   1.000
_cell.length_b   1.000
_cell.length_c   1.000
_cell.angle_alpha   90.00
_cell.angle_beta   90.00
_cell.angle_gamma   90.00
#
_symmetry.space_group_name_H-M   'P 1'
#
loop_
_entity.id
_entity.type
_entity.pdbx_description
1 polymer ?
#
loop_
_entity_poly.entity_id
_entity_poly.type
_entity_poly.pdbx_seq_one_letter_code
_entity_poly.pdbx_strand_id
1 'polypeptide(L)'
;MEPALRDLLDSYRSGLKNYFDSLPEDNKEVLNAKKLLSEMETLAESSKDYSAFMADAQNKNYFTEIIGFYSKLGNEAYQLKPKSNRIPSPQEIAKGYHLSFESLGEAKKDPNVAKIYNRIFQLENESTSGPNFILRMEEEDLFLGMSKYHLVYVMRNGLEKLLNSGNPEIVTAEKSLGIVSSPQMEHYFQSMQNKMNEAKTVIEMEILSFQEAENSRFSNLWDSCFLFAVFQSFLSPLISFRMTGSKEHKDDTKQAYEFVCEFYGTNWNEIFENPRIWDYFERTIFGGGKEIFKEQGLTSAKELQHHLRGYLEQCVQDVDRDTDPSKQVVLFRDSEIELSHVYESLKKA
;
A
#
# COMPACT_ATOMS: atom_id res chain seq x y z
N MET A 1 -2.80 -17.62 -14.96
CA MET A 1 -1.87 -16.60 -14.44
C MET A 1 -2.55 -15.24 -14.48
N GLU A 2 -2.55 -14.53 -13.35
CA GLU A 2 -3.10 -13.17 -13.25
C GLU A 2 -2.33 -12.18 -14.15
N PRO A 3 -3.00 -11.15 -14.72
CA PRO A 3 -2.35 -10.16 -15.58
C PRO A 3 -1.14 -9.47 -14.93
N ALA A 4 -1.24 -9.08 -13.65
CA ALA A 4 -0.15 -8.41 -12.94
C ALA A 4 1.09 -9.30 -12.73
N LEU A 5 0.92 -10.61 -12.56
CA LEU A 5 2.03 -11.57 -12.50
C LEU A 5 2.69 -11.75 -13.87
N ARG A 6 1.87 -11.80 -14.93
CA ARG A 6 2.37 -11.85 -16.30
C ARG A 6 3.21 -10.62 -16.62
N ASP A 7 2.71 -9.43 -16.32
CA ASP A 7 3.42 -8.17 -16.55
C ASP A 7 4.77 -8.12 -15.82
N LEU A 8 4.82 -8.60 -14.56
CA LEU A 8 6.05 -8.69 -13.78
C LEU A 8 7.09 -9.61 -14.43
N LEU A 9 6.69 -10.81 -14.84
CA LEU A 9 7.60 -11.78 -15.46
C LEU A 9 8.07 -11.33 -16.84
N ASP A 10 7.16 -10.76 -17.64
CA ASP A 10 7.50 -10.20 -18.94
C ASP A 10 8.45 -9.00 -18.82
N SER A 11 8.36 -8.21 -17.74
CA SER A 11 9.35 -7.17 -17.43
C SER A 11 10.75 -7.74 -17.19
N TYR A 12 10.90 -8.79 -16.37
CA TYR A 12 12.21 -9.44 -16.16
C TYR A 12 12.76 -10.06 -17.45
N ARG A 13 11.90 -10.73 -18.21
CA ARG A 13 12.28 -11.32 -19.51
C ARG A 13 12.76 -10.25 -20.49
N SER A 14 12.05 -9.13 -20.56
CA SER A 14 12.39 -8.01 -21.45
C SER A 14 13.70 -7.34 -21.04
N GLY A 15 13.92 -7.13 -19.73
CA GLY A 15 15.15 -6.53 -19.23
C GLY A 15 16.40 -7.40 -19.47
N LEU A 16 16.27 -8.72 -19.38
CA LEU A 16 17.38 -9.66 -19.63
C LEU A 16 17.61 -9.99 -21.11
N LYS A 17 16.62 -9.73 -21.99
CA LYS A 17 16.64 -10.12 -23.39
C LYS A 17 17.92 -9.72 -24.12
N ASN A 18 18.43 -8.51 -23.91
CA ASN A 18 19.64 -8.05 -24.59
C ASN A 18 20.87 -8.88 -24.27
N TYR A 19 20.99 -9.36 -23.03
CA TYR A 19 22.10 -10.23 -22.66
C TYR A 19 21.94 -11.59 -23.34
N PHE A 20 20.71 -12.12 -23.40
CA PHE A 20 20.42 -13.36 -24.12
C PHE A 20 20.70 -13.27 -25.63
N ASP A 21 20.44 -12.10 -26.22
CA ASP A 21 20.71 -11.87 -27.65
C ASP A 21 22.21 -11.62 -27.94
N SER A 22 22.97 -11.12 -26.95
CA SER A 22 24.37 -10.66 -27.15
C SER A 22 25.44 -11.66 -26.68
N LEU A 23 25.07 -12.57 -25.79
CA LEU A 23 25.97 -13.59 -25.24
C LEU A 23 25.75 -14.93 -25.95
N PRO A 24 26.77 -15.82 -26.01
CA PRO A 24 26.61 -17.17 -26.52
C PRO A 24 25.50 -17.93 -25.79
N GLU A 25 24.69 -18.71 -26.52
CA GLU A 25 23.57 -19.46 -25.92
C GLU A 25 24.01 -20.51 -24.90
N ASP A 26 25.25 -21.00 -25.01
CA ASP A 26 25.87 -21.95 -24.09
C ASP A 26 26.55 -21.27 -22.89
N ASN A 27 26.50 -19.94 -22.79
CA ASN A 27 27.01 -19.23 -21.62
C ASN A 27 26.27 -19.68 -20.35
N LYS A 28 27.04 -20.08 -19.33
CA LYS A 28 26.52 -20.65 -18.09
C LYS A 28 25.55 -19.70 -17.37
N GLU A 29 25.85 -18.40 -17.34
CA GLU A 29 25.00 -17.42 -16.67
C GLU A 29 23.71 -17.15 -17.47
N VAL A 30 23.77 -17.20 -18.82
CA VAL A 30 22.57 -17.14 -19.67
C VAL A 30 21.64 -18.32 -19.40
N LEU A 31 22.19 -19.54 -19.35
CA LEU A 31 21.42 -20.75 -19.06
C LEU A 31 20.80 -20.70 -17.65
N ASN A 32 21.55 -20.25 -16.65
CA ASN A 32 21.05 -20.12 -15.27
C ASN A 32 19.93 -19.07 -15.17
N ALA A 33 20.08 -17.91 -15.82
CA ALA A 33 19.05 -16.87 -15.83
C ALA A 33 17.76 -17.34 -16.54
N LYS A 34 17.88 -18.02 -17.68
CA LYS A 34 16.73 -18.64 -18.38
C LYS A 34 16.04 -19.70 -17.53
N LYS A 35 16.81 -20.50 -16.80
CA LYS A 35 16.28 -21.51 -15.86
C LYS A 35 15.50 -20.84 -14.72
N LEU A 36 16.05 -19.80 -14.10
CA LEU A 36 15.37 -19.08 -13.03
C LEU A 36 14.06 -18.44 -13.52
N LEU A 37 14.04 -17.82 -14.71
CA LEU A 37 12.81 -17.28 -15.31
C LEU A 37 11.74 -18.38 -15.49
N SER A 38 12.13 -19.55 -15.98
CA SER A 38 11.22 -20.69 -16.15
C SER A 38 10.69 -21.22 -14.80
N GLU A 39 11.52 -21.24 -13.76
CA GLU A 39 11.10 -21.61 -12.40
C GLU A 39 10.13 -20.58 -11.81
N MET A 40 10.35 -19.28 -12.05
CA MET A 40 9.44 -18.22 -11.66
C MET A 40 8.10 -18.31 -12.40
N GLU A 41 8.12 -18.60 -13.71
CA GLU A 41 6.90 -18.81 -14.52
C GLU A 41 6.09 -20.01 -14.01
N THR A 42 6.74 -21.14 -13.76
CA THR A 42 6.10 -22.33 -13.20
C THR A 42 5.47 -22.05 -11.83
N LEU A 43 6.16 -21.25 -10.99
CA LEU A 43 5.62 -20.84 -9.70
C LEU A 43 4.41 -19.92 -9.87
N ALA A 44 4.46 -18.95 -10.77
CA ALA A 44 3.34 -18.05 -11.05
C ALA A 44 2.10 -18.77 -11.63
N GLU A 45 2.31 -19.83 -12.41
CA GLU A 45 1.22 -20.66 -12.95
C GLU A 45 0.55 -21.52 -11.88
N SER A 46 1.30 -21.98 -10.88
CA SER A 46 0.82 -22.84 -9.79
C SER A 46 0.36 -22.09 -8.54
N SER A 47 0.68 -20.79 -8.42
CA SER A 47 0.27 -19.95 -7.29
C SER A 47 -1.22 -19.63 -7.33
N LYS A 48 -1.85 -19.60 -6.15
CA LYS A 48 -3.28 -19.31 -5.99
C LYS A 48 -3.64 -17.87 -6.40
N ASP A 49 -2.79 -16.91 -6.02
CA ASP A 49 -2.95 -15.48 -6.26
C ASP A 49 -1.59 -14.76 -6.26
N TYR A 50 -1.59 -13.45 -6.58
CA TYR A 50 -0.39 -12.61 -6.55
C TYR A 50 0.35 -12.64 -5.20
N SER A 51 -0.37 -12.61 -4.08
CA SER A 51 0.25 -12.52 -2.75
C SER A 51 0.96 -13.82 -2.37
N ALA A 52 0.36 -14.96 -2.70
CA ALA A 52 0.97 -16.27 -2.54
C ALA A 52 2.25 -16.41 -3.37
N PHE A 53 2.22 -15.97 -4.64
CA PHE A 53 3.43 -15.93 -5.48
C PHE A 53 4.52 -15.06 -4.85
N MET A 54 4.19 -13.84 -4.42
CA MET A 54 5.18 -12.91 -3.85
C MET A 54 5.85 -13.50 -2.60
N ALA A 55 5.07 -14.12 -1.71
CA ALA A 55 5.60 -14.76 -0.51
C ALA A 55 6.54 -15.94 -0.84
N ASP A 56 6.13 -16.81 -1.76
CA ASP A 56 6.94 -17.99 -2.13
C ASP A 56 8.18 -17.60 -2.92
N ALA A 57 8.07 -16.64 -3.84
CA ALA A 57 9.21 -16.10 -4.60
C ALA A 57 10.21 -15.38 -3.69
N GLN A 58 9.73 -14.65 -2.68
CA GLN A 58 10.57 -14.03 -1.65
C GLN A 58 11.29 -15.08 -0.80
N ASN A 59 10.59 -16.11 -0.34
CA ASN A 59 11.17 -17.21 0.44
C ASN A 59 12.24 -17.98 -0.34
N LYS A 60 12.05 -18.12 -1.66
CA LYS A 60 13.03 -18.73 -2.57
C LYS A 60 14.09 -17.75 -3.08
N ASN A 61 14.08 -16.49 -2.62
CA ASN A 61 15.04 -15.45 -2.97
C ASN A 61 15.10 -15.11 -4.48
N TYR A 62 14.04 -15.39 -5.24
CA TYR A 62 14.01 -15.24 -6.70
C TYR A 62 14.24 -13.79 -7.14
N PHE A 63 13.69 -12.80 -6.43
CA PHE A 63 13.86 -11.39 -6.78
C PHE A 63 15.31 -10.92 -6.67
N THR A 64 16.02 -11.33 -5.62
CA THR A 64 17.43 -11.01 -5.46
C THR A 64 18.27 -11.71 -6.54
N GLU A 65 17.97 -12.97 -6.84
CA GLU A 65 18.72 -13.73 -7.84
C GLU A 65 18.54 -13.18 -9.26
N ILE A 66 17.31 -12.86 -9.66
CA ILE A 66 17.03 -12.31 -10.99
C ILE A 66 17.67 -10.92 -11.17
N ILE A 67 17.66 -10.08 -10.13
CA ILE A 67 18.38 -8.80 -10.11
C ILE A 67 19.90 -9.03 -10.19
N GLY A 68 20.41 -10.01 -9.45
CA GLY A 68 21.82 -10.39 -9.47
C GLY A 68 22.30 -10.81 -10.86
N PHE A 69 21.45 -11.46 -11.66
CA PHE A 69 21.80 -11.86 -13.03
C PHE A 69 22.08 -10.68 -13.96
N TYR A 70 21.49 -9.50 -13.75
CA TYR A 70 21.85 -8.30 -14.54
C TYR A 70 23.33 -7.97 -14.40
N SER A 71 23.88 -8.08 -13.19
CA SER A 71 25.30 -7.81 -12.93
C SER A 71 26.19 -8.93 -13.46
N LYS A 72 25.80 -10.20 -13.26
CA LYS A 72 26.58 -11.36 -13.75
C LYS A 72 26.66 -11.38 -15.27
N LEU A 73 25.53 -11.25 -15.95
CA LEU A 73 25.46 -11.20 -17.41
C LEU A 73 26.14 -9.94 -17.97
N GLY A 74 26.03 -8.81 -17.28
CA GLY A 74 26.78 -7.60 -17.60
C GLY A 74 28.30 -7.82 -17.55
N ASN A 75 28.79 -8.57 -16.56
CA ASN A 75 30.21 -8.91 -16.45
C ASN A 75 30.67 -9.89 -17.54
N GLU A 76 29.87 -10.91 -17.86
CA GLU A 76 30.14 -11.82 -18.99
C GLU A 76 30.22 -11.05 -20.32
N ALA A 77 29.28 -10.12 -20.54
CA ALA A 77 29.28 -9.26 -21.72
C ALA A 77 30.50 -8.34 -21.76
N TYR A 78 30.92 -7.83 -20.60
CA TYR A 78 32.12 -7.02 -20.44
C TYR A 78 33.41 -7.79 -20.75
N GLN A 79 33.51 -9.06 -20.35
CA GLN A 79 34.67 -9.90 -20.65
C GLN A 79 34.82 -10.19 -22.14
N LEU A 80 33.70 -10.38 -22.85
CA LEU A 80 33.68 -10.61 -24.30
C LEU A 80 33.97 -9.33 -25.12
N LYS A 81 33.64 -8.16 -24.57
CA LYS A 81 33.91 -6.84 -25.18
C LYS A 81 34.50 -5.90 -24.12
N PRO A 82 35.84 -5.92 -23.89
CA PRO A 82 36.46 -5.09 -22.87
C PRO A 82 36.28 -3.59 -23.16
N LYS A 83 36.38 -2.78 -22.09
CA LYS A 83 36.14 -1.33 -22.05
C LYS A 83 36.54 -0.62 -23.36
N SER A 84 35.53 -0.19 -24.10
CA SER A 84 35.73 0.77 -25.18
C SER A 84 36.11 2.12 -24.56
N ASN A 85 37.25 2.69 -24.96
CA ASN A 85 37.59 4.08 -24.64
C ASN A 85 36.77 5.09 -25.47
N ARG A 86 35.80 4.63 -26.26
CA ARG A 86 34.91 5.47 -27.05
C ARG A 86 33.82 6.04 -26.16
N ILE A 87 33.57 7.35 -26.31
CA ILE A 87 32.37 7.98 -25.76
C ILE A 87 31.15 7.32 -26.41
N PRO A 88 30.18 6.80 -25.64
CA PRO A 88 28.99 6.16 -26.21
C PRO A 88 28.15 7.17 -27.01
N SER A 89 27.47 6.69 -28.04
CA SER A 89 26.51 7.48 -28.80
C SER A 89 25.20 7.66 -28.03
N PRO A 90 24.36 8.66 -28.38
CA PRO A 90 23.03 8.81 -27.81
C PRO A 90 22.19 7.54 -27.93
N GLN A 91 22.22 6.84 -29.08
CA GLN A 91 21.46 5.61 -29.34
C GLN A 91 21.88 4.47 -28.40
N GLU A 92 23.19 4.35 -28.10
CA GLU A 92 23.70 3.33 -27.19
C GLU A 92 23.17 3.52 -25.77
N ILE A 93 23.03 4.77 -25.32
CA ILE A 93 22.42 5.11 -24.02
C ILE A 93 20.89 4.99 -24.08
N ALA A 94 20.26 5.53 -25.13
CA ALA A 94 18.82 5.57 -25.34
C ALA A 94 18.19 4.17 -25.33
N LYS A 95 18.94 3.16 -25.78
CA LYS A 95 18.52 1.75 -25.77
C LYS A 95 17.97 1.32 -24.40
N GLY A 96 18.57 1.75 -23.30
CA GLY A 96 18.07 1.47 -21.95
C GLY A 96 16.64 1.98 -21.74
N TYR A 97 16.37 3.22 -22.13
CA TYR A 97 15.06 3.85 -21.96
C TYR A 97 13.98 3.26 -22.86
N HIS A 98 14.32 2.85 -24.09
CA HIS A 98 13.38 2.12 -24.97
C HIS A 98 12.91 0.81 -24.34
N LEU A 99 13.84 0.05 -23.75
CA LEU A 99 13.50 -1.21 -23.07
C LEU A 99 12.67 -0.96 -21.82
N SER A 100 13.05 0.03 -21.02
CA SER A 100 12.28 0.43 -19.85
C SER A 100 10.86 0.79 -20.26
N PHE A 101 10.68 1.60 -21.30
CA PHE A 101 9.36 1.99 -21.80
C PHE A 101 8.51 0.79 -22.23
N GLU A 102 9.09 -0.17 -22.96
CA GLU A 102 8.37 -1.38 -23.35
C GLU A 102 7.99 -2.27 -22.16
N SER A 103 8.80 -2.27 -21.10
CA SER A 103 8.52 -3.03 -19.87
C SER A 103 7.41 -2.42 -18.98
N LEU A 104 6.92 -1.20 -19.28
CA LEU A 104 5.92 -0.51 -18.46
C LEU A 104 4.48 -1.04 -18.57
N GLY A 105 4.22 -2.02 -19.45
CA GLY A 105 2.89 -2.61 -19.61
C GLY A 105 1.81 -1.56 -19.92
N GLU A 106 0.72 -1.53 -19.15
CA GLU A 106 -0.37 -0.54 -19.30
C GLU A 106 0.05 0.89 -18.91
N ALA A 107 1.07 1.08 -18.07
CA ALA A 107 1.50 2.40 -17.64
C ALA A 107 2.01 3.27 -18.80
N LYS A 108 2.47 2.64 -19.90
CA LYS A 108 2.88 3.36 -21.11
C LYS A 108 1.73 4.08 -21.84
N LYS A 109 0.48 3.73 -21.52
CA LYS A 109 -0.72 4.42 -22.03
C LYS A 109 -1.05 5.69 -21.25
N ASP A 110 -0.44 5.90 -20.09
CA ASP A 110 -0.61 7.15 -19.36
C ASP A 110 0.00 8.31 -20.16
N PRO A 111 -0.75 9.39 -20.46
CA PRO A 111 -0.26 10.49 -21.28
C PRO A 111 0.99 11.17 -20.73
N ASN A 112 1.17 11.23 -19.40
CA ASN A 112 2.33 11.88 -18.79
C ASN A 112 3.58 10.98 -18.90
N VAL A 113 3.42 9.67 -18.68
CA VAL A 113 4.49 8.69 -18.87
C VAL A 113 4.92 8.67 -20.35
N ALA A 114 3.96 8.56 -21.28
CA ALA A 114 4.25 8.56 -22.71
C ALA A 114 4.94 9.84 -23.17
N LYS A 115 4.51 11.01 -22.66
CA LYS A 115 5.10 12.31 -23.00
C LYS A 115 6.59 12.37 -22.64
N ILE A 116 6.99 11.90 -21.45
CA ILE A 116 8.39 11.90 -21.02
C ILE A 116 9.24 11.00 -21.90
N TYR A 117 8.84 9.74 -22.09
CA TYR A 117 9.62 8.80 -22.90
C TYR A 117 9.72 9.23 -24.36
N ASN A 118 8.64 9.75 -24.95
CA ASN A 118 8.68 10.33 -26.29
C ASN A 118 9.67 11.48 -26.39
N ARG A 119 9.79 12.32 -25.35
CA ARG A 119 10.79 13.39 -25.32
C ARG A 119 12.22 12.86 -25.26
N ILE A 120 12.46 11.81 -24.46
CA ILE A 120 13.75 11.11 -24.40
C ILE A 120 14.13 10.57 -25.80
N PHE A 121 13.18 9.97 -26.53
CA PHE A 121 13.44 9.44 -27.88
C PHE A 121 13.65 10.53 -28.93
N GLN A 122 13.09 11.73 -28.73
CA GLN A 122 13.44 12.90 -29.56
C GLN A 122 14.86 13.37 -29.29
N LEU A 123 15.24 13.48 -28.00
CA LEU A 123 16.59 13.87 -27.59
C LEU A 123 17.67 12.93 -28.13
N GLU A 124 17.37 11.64 -28.29
CA GLU A 124 18.26 10.67 -28.93
C GLU A 124 18.73 11.13 -30.32
N ASN A 125 17.83 11.75 -31.09
CA ASN A 125 18.10 12.22 -32.45
C ASN A 125 18.67 13.65 -32.47
N GLU A 126 18.38 14.46 -31.46
CA GLU A 126 18.85 15.85 -31.34
C GLU A 126 20.26 15.97 -30.74
N SER A 127 20.73 14.94 -30.03
CA SER A 127 21.97 15.01 -29.23
C SER A 127 23.21 14.62 -30.03
N THR A 128 24.34 15.26 -29.74
CA THR A 128 25.58 15.06 -30.50
C THR A 128 26.46 13.92 -29.96
N SER A 129 26.29 13.55 -28.70
CA SER A 129 27.05 12.49 -28.02
C SER A 129 26.26 11.96 -26.82
N GLY A 130 26.62 10.78 -26.30
CA GLY A 130 25.98 10.23 -25.11
C GLY A 130 26.00 11.15 -23.88
N PRO A 131 27.14 11.79 -23.54
CA PRO A 131 27.16 12.79 -22.46
C PRO A 131 26.27 14.00 -22.71
N ASN A 132 26.19 14.50 -23.95
CA ASN A 132 25.29 15.59 -24.30
C ASN A 132 23.81 15.17 -24.17
N PHE A 133 23.48 13.94 -24.55
CA PHE A 133 22.15 13.37 -24.37
C PHE A 133 21.74 13.32 -22.89
N ILE A 134 22.60 12.79 -22.02
CA ILE A 134 22.34 12.73 -20.57
C ILE A 134 22.20 14.15 -19.98
N LEU A 135 23.08 15.08 -20.36
CA LEU A 135 23.01 16.46 -19.90
C LEU A 135 21.66 17.09 -20.27
N ARG A 136 21.21 16.92 -21.52
CA ARG A 136 19.91 17.46 -21.96
C ARG A 136 18.73 16.81 -21.25
N MET A 137 18.81 15.51 -20.94
CA MET A 137 17.78 14.84 -20.14
C MET A 137 17.68 15.44 -18.74
N GLU A 138 18.80 15.80 -18.13
CA GLU A 138 18.84 16.49 -16.82
C GLU A 138 18.33 17.92 -16.92
N GLU A 139 18.78 18.70 -17.92
CA GLU A 139 18.33 20.09 -18.14
C GLU A 139 16.82 20.21 -18.41
N GLU A 140 16.20 19.16 -18.95
CA GLU A 140 14.76 19.08 -19.21
C GLU A 140 13.99 18.30 -18.11
N ASP A 141 14.61 18.03 -16.95
CA ASP A 141 14.03 17.33 -15.79
C ASP A 141 13.42 15.95 -16.12
N LEU A 142 13.91 15.28 -17.16
CA LEU A 142 13.30 14.03 -17.64
C LEU A 142 13.53 12.87 -16.67
N PHE A 143 14.64 12.87 -15.92
CA PHE A 143 14.89 11.90 -14.86
C PHE A 143 13.85 11.99 -13.75
N LEU A 144 13.60 13.20 -13.26
CA LEU A 144 12.55 13.47 -12.28
C LEU A 144 11.16 13.10 -12.85
N GLY A 145 10.89 13.49 -14.10
CA GLY A 145 9.63 13.17 -14.77
C GLY A 145 9.36 11.67 -14.85
N MET A 146 10.35 10.87 -15.26
CA MET A 146 10.21 9.41 -15.34
C MET A 146 9.81 8.81 -13.99
N SER A 147 10.54 9.17 -12.92
CA SER A 147 10.29 8.62 -11.59
C SER A 147 8.94 9.09 -11.01
N LYS A 148 8.66 10.40 -11.14
CA LYS A 148 7.44 11.03 -10.62
C LYS A 148 6.18 10.45 -11.24
N TYR A 149 6.08 10.47 -12.57
CA TYR A 149 4.83 10.09 -13.24
C TYR A 149 4.55 8.59 -13.13
N HIS A 150 5.58 7.76 -13.12
CA HIS A 150 5.39 6.34 -12.87
C HIS A 150 4.83 6.08 -11.47
N LEU A 151 5.42 6.72 -10.43
CA LEU A 151 4.95 6.54 -9.06
C LEU A 151 3.53 7.08 -8.85
N VAL A 152 3.21 8.26 -9.41
CA VAL A 152 1.86 8.82 -9.38
C VAL A 152 0.85 7.89 -10.08
N TYR A 153 1.20 7.33 -11.24
CA TYR A 153 0.37 6.36 -11.94
C TYR A 153 0.08 5.12 -11.07
N VAL A 154 1.11 4.55 -10.44
CA VAL A 154 0.98 3.37 -9.57
C VAL A 154 0.05 3.68 -8.38
N MET A 155 0.22 4.83 -7.74
CA MET A 155 -0.59 5.23 -6.59
C MET A 155 -2.05 5.51 -6.97
N ARG A 156 -2.29 6.15 -8.13
CA ARG A 156 -3.64 6.38 -8.65
C ARG A 156 -4.36 5.06 -8.97
N ASN A 157 -3.68 4.14 -9.66
CA ASN A 157 -4.23 2.83 -9.98
C ASN A 157 -4.48 2.00 -8.70
N GLY A 158 -3.59 2.09 -7.71
CA GLY A 158 -3.77 1.49 -6.39
C GLY A 158 -5.03 1.99 -5.69
N LEU A 159 -5.26 3.32 -5.71
CA LEU A 159 -6.47 3.94 -5.17
C LEU A 159 -7.73 3.48 -5.92
N GLU A 160 -7.72 3.50 -7.26
CA GLU A 160 -8.84 3.03 -8.07
C GLU A 160 -9.19 1.57 -7.77
N LYS A 161 -8.20 0.69 -7.65
CA LYS A 161 -8.42 -0.71 -7.26
C LYS A 161 -8.99 -0.83 -5.85
N LEU A 162 -8.49 -0.04 -4.89
CA LEU A 162 -9.00 -0.01 -3.53
C LEU A 162 -10.48 0.38 -3.51
N LEU A 163 -10.83 1.49 -4.16
CA LEU A 163 -12.21 1.99 -4.23
C LEU A 163 -13.16 1.02 -4.95
N ASN A 164 -12.65 0.28 -5.94
CA ASN A 164 -13.43 -0.69 -6.71
C ASN A 164 -13.38 -2.13 -6.16
N SER A 165 -12.67 -2.37 -5.06
CA SER A 165 -12.38 -3.73 -4.55
C SER A 165 -13.61 -4.52 -4.07
N GLY A 166 -14.78 -3.91 -3.96
CA GLY A 166 -16.05 -4.60 -3.70
C GLY A 166 -17.16 -4.23 -4.67
N ASN A 167 -16.82 -3.93 -5.93
CA ASN A 167 -17.79 -3.84 -7.00
C ASN A 167 -18.27 -5.26 -7.38
N PRO A 168 -19.57 -5.60 -7.25
CA PRO A 168 -20.09 -6.96 -7.38
C PRO A 168 -19.97 -7.61 -8.77
N GLU A 169 -19.41 -6.93 -9.79
CA GLU A 169 -19.17 -7.52 -11.11
C GLU A 169 -17.96 -8.48 -11.15
N ILE A 170 -17.16 -8.56 -10.08
CA ILE A 170 -16.06 -9.53 -9.93
C ILE A 170 -16.53 -10.66 -9.01
N VAL A 171 -17.30 -11.59 -9.59
CA VAL A 171 -18.07 -12.61 -8.86
C VAL A 171 -17.25 -13.88 -8.62
N THR A 172 -16.88 -14.14 -7.37
CA THR A 172 -16.91 -15.50 -6.81
C THR A 172 -17.66 -15.49 -5.48
N ALA A 173 -18.48 -16.52 -5.27
CA ALA A 173 -19.65 -16.55 -4.39
C ALA A 173 -19.37 -16.52 -2.86
N GLU A 174 -18.18 -16.14 -2.40
CA GLU A 174 -17.79 -16.23 -0.97
C GLU A 174 -17.76 -14.89 -0.21
N LYS A 175 -18.05 -13.73 -0.81
CA LYS A 175 -17.88 -12.44 -0.11
C LYS A 175 -19.08 -11.50 -0.23
N SER A 176 -20.07 -11.71 0.64
CA SER A 176 -21.06 -10.70 1.02
C SER A 176 -20.52 -9.67 2.04
N LEU A 177 -19.21 -9.67 2.31
CA LEU A 177 -18.56 -8.60 3.05
C LEU A 177 -18.43 -7.41 2.09
N GLY A 178 -19.35 -6.44 2.20
CA GLY A 178 -19.29 -5.20 1.44
C GLY A 178 -17.92 -4.51 1.58
N ILE A 179 -17.62 -3.57 0.69
CA ILE A 179 -16.42 -2.73 0.76
C ILE A 179 -16.31 -2.19 2.18
N VAL A 180 -15.28 -2.60 2.93
CA VAL A 180 -14.94 -1.95 4.20
C VAL A 180 -14.09 -0.75 3.82
N SER A 181 -14.56 0.45 4.18
CA SER A 181 -13.77 1.67 3.98
C SER A 181 -12.35 1.49 4.55
N SER A 182 -11.33 1.91 3.79
CA SER A 182 -9.94 1.95 4.24
C SER A 182 -9.39 3.38 4.09
N PRO A 183 -9.89 4.34 4.90
CA PRO A 183 -9.55 5.76 4.77
C PRO A 183 -8.06 6.02 4.87
N GLN A 184 -7.33 5.21 5.66
CA GLN A 184 -5.89 5.35 5.80
C GLN A 184 -5.13 4.99 4.53
N MET A 185 -5.55 3.91 3.84
CA MET A 185 -4.94 3.55 2.56
C MET A 185 -5.33 4.53 1.46
N GLU A 186 -6.58 5.03 1.47
CA GLU A 186 -7.01 6.12 0.60
C GLU A 186 -6.16 7.37 0.81
N HIS A 187 -6.00 7.81 2.06
CA HIS A 187 -5.16 8.93 2.45
C HIS A 187 -3.71 8.74 2.02
N TYR A 188 -3.13 7.55 2.25
CA TYR A 188 -1.78 7.23 1.81
C TYR A 188 -1.62 7.37 0.29
N PHE A 189 -2.53 6.79 -0.50
CA PHE A 189 -2.46 6.90 -1.96
C PHE A 189 -2.61 8.35 -2.44
N GLN A 190 -3.50 9.13 -1.84
CA GLN A 190 -3.70 10.54 -2.19
C GLN A 190 -2.52 11.42 -1.77
N SER A 191 -2.02 11.26 -0.54
CA SER A 191 -0.87 11.99 0.00
C SER A 191 0.39 11.72 -0.84
N MET A 192 0.65 10.46 -1.17
CA MET A 192 1.73 10.09 -2.08
C MET A 192 1.60 10.80 -3.43
N GLN A 193 0.43 10.74 -4.08
CA GLN A 193 0.22 11.45 -5.35
C GLN A 193 0.52 12.95 -5.25
N ASN A 194 0.02 13.61 -4.20
CA ASN A 194 0.21 15.05 -3.99
C ASN A 194 1.69 15.39 -3.77
N LYS A 195 2.36 14.72 -2.82
CA LYS A 195 3.77 14.97 -2.49
C LYS A 195 4.70 14.66 -3.66
N MET A 196 4.45 13.59 -4.40
CA MET A 196 5.25 13.27 -5.59
C MET A 196 5.08 14.33 -6.69
N ASN A 197 3.88 14.89 -6.86
CA ASN A 197 3.66 15.97 -7.82
C ASN A 197 4.47 17.23 -7.47
N GLU A 198 4.61 17.53 -6.18
CA GLU A 198 5.33 18.73 -5.68
C GLU A 198 6.85 18.57 -5.62
N ALA A 199 7.38 17.34 -5.57
CA ALA A 199 8.81 17.07 -5.47
C ALA A 199 9.61 17.70 -6.62
N LYS A 200 10.73 18.35 -6.31
CA LYS A 200 11.58 19.10 -7.26
C LYS A 200 12.83 18.33 -7.68
N THR A 201 13.18 17.27 -6.96
CA THR A 201 14.34 16.43 -7.28
C THR A 201 14.03 14.96 -7.02
N VAL A 202 14.79 14.06 -7.65
CA VAL A 202 14.65 12.61 -7.41
C VAL A 202 14.96 12.26 -5.94
N ILE A 203 15.95 12.91 -5.34
CA ILE A 203 16.33 12.70 -3.93
C ILE A 203 15.19 13.12 -2.99
N GLU A 204 14.60 14.29 -3.23
CA GLU A 204 13.44 14.76 -2.46
C GLU A 204 12.27 13.79 -2.59
N MET A 205 12.01 13.29 -3.81
CA MET A 205 10.98 12.29 -4.06
C MET A 205 11.22 11.00 -3.26
N GLU A 206 12.45 10.51 -3.21
CA GLU A 206 12.83 9.32 -2.42
C GLU A 206 12.59 9.54 -0.93
N ILE A 207 13.05 10.68 -0.38
CA ILE A 207 12.84 11.02 1.04
C ILE A 207 11.35 11.12 1.38
N LEU A 208 10.58 11.84 0.56
CA LEU A 208 9.13 12.01 0.77
C LEU A 208 8.41 10.67 0.67
N SER A 209 8.79 9.81 -0.29
CA SER A 209 8.18 8.49 -0.44
C SER A 209 8.44 7.59 0.76
N PHE A 210 9.66 7.62 1.31
CA PHE A 210 10.02 6.85 2.49
C PHE A 210 9.30 7.34 3.75
N GLN A 211 9.21 8.67 3.93
CA GLN A 211 8.46 9.28 5.03
C GLN A 211 6.98 8.88 4.98
N GLU A 212 6.35 8.93 3.81
CA GLU A 212 4.95 8.54 3.67
C GLU A 212 4.73 7.04 3.86
N ALA A 213 5.64 6.20 3.40
CA ALA A 213 5.57 4.76 3.64
C ALA A 213 5.66 4.44 5.14
N GLU A 214 6.59 5.07 5.87
CA GLU A 214 6.69 4.90 7.32
C GLU A 214 5.48 5.48 8.06
N ASN A 215 5.03 6.68 7.71
CA ASN A 215 3.82 7.28 8.27
C ASN A 215 2.60 6.37 8.05
N SER A 216 2.45 5.80 6.86
CA SER A 216 1.39 4.86 6.53
C SER A 216 1.50 3.58 7.35
N ARG A 217 2.71 3.04 7.56
CA ARG A 217 2.94 1.85 8.40
C ARG A 217 2.49 2.09 9.84
N PHE A 218 2.90 3.20 10.45
CA PHE A 218 2.52 3.53 11.83
C PHE A 218 1.03 3.84 11.96
N SER A 219 0.47 4.60 11.02
CA SER A 219 -0.94 4.94 11.02
C SER A 219 -1.82 3.70 10.82
N ASN A 220 -1.44 2.78 9.93
CA ASN A 220 -2.15 1.50 9.75
C ASN A 220 -2.08 0.62 10.99
N LEU A 221 -0.94 0.59 11.69
CA LEU A 221 -0.81 -0.12 12.95
C LEU A 221 -1.72 0.49 14.02
N TRP A 222 -1.68 1.82 14.18
CA TRP A 222 -2.54 2.56 15.10
C TRP A 222 -4.03 2.28 14.83
N ASP A 223 -4.44 2.41 13.59
CA ASP A 223 -5.81 2.15 13.13
C ASP A 223 -6.25 0.71 13.38
N SER A 224 -5.39 -0.26 13.08
CA SER A 224 -5.71 -1.68 13.27
C SER A 224 -5.84 -2.00 14.76
N CYS A 225 -4.99 -1.41 15.60
CA CYS A 225 -5.08 -1.52 17.06
C CYS A 225 -6.37 -0.86 17.59
N PHE A 226 -6.75 0.31 17.07
CA PHE A 226 -7.98 0.99 17.47
C PHE A 226 -9.22 0.15 17.12
N LEU A 227 -9.30 -0.37 15.89
CA LEU A 227 -10.38 -1.27 15.48
C LEU A 227 -10.44 -2.53 16.34
N PHE A 228 -9.28 -3.12 16.64
CA PHE A 228 -9.20 -4.29 17.50
C PHE A 228 -9.71 -3.96 18.92
N ALA A 229 -9.26 -2.85 19.50
CA ALA A 229 -9.68 -2.41 20.82
C ALA A 229 -11.20 -2.18 20.89
N VAL A 230 -11.78 -1.49 19.88
CA VAL A 230 -13.23 -1.24 19.82
C VAL A 230 -14.01 -2.54 19.63
N PHE A 231 -13.71 -3.35 18.62
CA PHE A 231 -14.55 -4.50 18.29
C PHE A 231 -14.27 -5.74 19.14
N GLN A 232 -12.99 -6.07 19.34
CA GLN A 232 -12.59 -7.30 20.03
C GLN A 232 -12.48 -7.08 21.54
N SER A 233 -11.83 -6.01 21.98
CA SER A 233 -11.64 -5.80 23.42
C SER A 233 -12.88 -5.21 24.10
N PHE A 234 -13.61 -4.31 23.44
CA PHE A 234 -14.75 -3.62 24.04
C PHE A 234 -16.12 -4.20 23.63
N LEU A 235 -16.46 -4.22 22.34
CA LEU A 235 -17.81 -4.64 21.91
C LEU A 235 -18.07 -6.13 22.14
N SER A 236 -17.04 -6.99 22.05
CA SER A 236 -17.18 -8.43 22.31
C SER A 236 -17.66 -8.76 23.74
N PRO A 237 -17.04 -8.26 24.83
CA PRO A 237 -17.57 -8.47 26.17
C PRO A 237 -18.90 -7.76 26.38
N LEU A 238 -19.16 -6.60 25.76
CA LEU A 238 -20.47 -5.92 25.85
C LEU A 238 -21.59 -6.79 25.26
N ILE A 239 -21.35 -7.42 24.11
CA ILE A 239 -22.28 -8.35 23.48
C ILE A 239 -22.45 -9.61 24.36
N SER A 240 -21.37 -10.14 24.92
CA SER A 240 -21.42 -11.29 25.82
C SER A 240 -22.20 -10.98 27.09
N PHE A 241 -22.02 -9.79 27.67
CA PHE A 241 -22.82 -9.31 28.80
C PHE A 241 -24.30 -9.17 28.41
N ARG A 242 -24.59 -8.58 27.25
CA ARG A 242 -25.96 -8.50 26.71
C ARG A 242 -26.63 -9.87 26.63
N MET A 243 -25.91 -10.91 26.21
CA MET A 243 -26.46 -12.26 26.04
C MET A 243 -26.60 -13.04 27.34
N THR A 244 -25.70 -12.84 28.31
CA THR A 244 -25.58 -13.71 29.49
C THR A 244 -25.95 -13.05 30.81
N GLY A 245 -25.88 -11.72 30.89
CA GLY A 245 -25.97 -10.96 32.14
C GLY A 245 -24.82 -11.23 33.12
N SER A 246 -23.73 -11.86 32.68
CA SER A 246 -22.61 -12.25 33.57
C SER A 246 -21.92 -11.03 34.18
N LYS A 247 -21.62 -11.10 35.48
CA LYS A 247 -20.84 -10.07 36.17
C LYS A 247 -19.42 -9.95 35.62
N GLU A 248 -18.81 -11.06 35.22
CA GLU A 248 -17.46 -11.08 34.62
C GLU A 248 -17.43 -10.23 33.35
N HIS A 249 -18.33 -10.50 32.40
CA HIS A 249 -18.41 -9.71 31.17
C HIS A 249 -18.80 -8.25 31.39
N LYS A 250 -19.57 -7.96 32.46
CA LYS A 250 -19.87 -6.59 32.88
C LYS A 250 -18.60 -5.85 33.32
N ASP A 251 -17.78 -6.50 34.16
CA ASP A 251 -16.52 -5.94 34.66
C ASP A 251 -15.46 -5.82 33.54
N ASP A 252 -15.41 -6.76 32.59
CA ASP A 252 -14.57 -6.70 31.39
C ASP A 252 -14.99 -5.56 30.46
N THR A 253 -16.30 -5.44 30.20
CA THR A 253 -16.86 -4.36 29.37
C THR A 253 -16.49 -3.00 29.94
N LYS A 254 -16.63 -2.84 31.26
CA LYS A 254 -16.26 -1.61 31.95
C LYS A 254 -14.79 -1.29 31.69
N GLN A 255 -13.88 -2.19 32.04
CA GLN A 255 -12.43 -1.96 31.91
C GLN A 255 -12.02 -1.66 30.45
N ALA A 256 -12.55 -2.42 29.49
CA ALA A 256 -12.24 -2.23 28.09
C ALA A 256 -12.76 -0.88 27.55
N TYR A 257 -13.99 -0.50 27.91
CA TYR A 257 -14.56 0.78 27.50
C TYR A 257 -13.78 1.96 28.09
N GLU A 258 -13.47 1.90 29.39
CA GLU A 258 -12.70 2.95 30.07
C GLU A 258 -11.31 3.09 29.45
N PHE A 259 -10.62 1.97 29.18
CA PHE A 259 -9.35 1.97 28.45
C PHE A 259 -9.46 2.60 27.07
N VAL A 260 -10.46 2.21 26.26
CA VAL A 260 -10.63 2.77 24.91
C VAL A 260 -10.83 4.28 24.98
N CYS A 261 -11.68 4.76 25.89
CA CYS A 261 -11.95 6.18 26.05
C CYS A 261 -10.72 6.95 26.54
N GLU A 262 -9.99 6.43 27.52
CA GLU A 262 -8.81 7.09 28.10
C GLU A 262 -7.61 7.09 27.14
N PHE A 263 -7.31 5.95 26.54
CA PHE A 263 -6.12 5.81 25.69
C PHE A 263 -6.29 6.47 24.32
N TYR A 264 -7.48 6.34 23.70
CA TYR A 264 -7.76 6.92 22.39
C TYR A 264 -8.44 8.30 22.47
N GLY A 265 -8.74 8.79 23.66
CA GLY A 265 -9.36 10.09 23.87
C GLY A 265 -10.74 10.21 23.23
N THR A 266 -11.58 9.19 23.36
CA THR A 266 -12.88 9.10 22.68
C THR A 266 -14.04 8.76 23.62
N ASN A 267 -15.27 8.73 23.11
CA ASN A 267 -16.48 8.30 23.82
C ASN A 267 -17.39 7.47 22.91
N TRP A 268 -18.55 7.05 23.44
CA TRP A 268 -19.47 6.19 22.69
C TRP A 268 -19.96 6.81 21.38
N ASN A 269 -20.31 8.10 21.38
CA ASN A 269 -20.83 8.74 20.17
C ASN A 269 -19.72 8.91 19.13
N GLU A 270 -18.55 9.39 19.55
CA GLU A 270 -17.40 9.59 18.67
C GLU A 270 -16.90 8.28 18.02
N ILE A 271 -16.92 7.17 18.76
CA ILE A 271 -16.58 5.84 18.22
C ILE A 271 -17.48 5.54 17.00
N PHE A 272 -18.78 5.81 17.07
CA PHE A 272 -19.71 5.54 15.97
C PHE A 272 -19.89 6.69 14.97
N GLU A 273 -19.43 7.89 15.28
CA GLU A 273 -19.26 8.98 14.31
C GLU A 273 -18.05 8.73 13.39
N ASN A 274 -17.08 7.93 13.84
CA ASN A 274 -16.00 7.46 12.98
C ASN A 274 -16.57 6.64 11.81
N PRO A 275 -16.45 7.10 10.55
CA PRO A 275 -17.08 6.45 9.40
C PRO A 275 -16.65 5.00 9.19
N ARG A 276 -15.41 4.65 9.56
CA ARG A 276 -14.86 3.30 9.40
C ARG A 276 -15.43 2.33 10.41
N ILE A 277 -15.55 2.77 11.67
CA ILE A 277 -16.21 1.99 12.72
C ILE A 277 -17.67 1.77 12.34
N TRP A 278 -18.35 2.83 11.92
CA TRP A 278 -19.74 2.74 11.49
C TRP A 278 -19.91 1.76 10.32
N ASP A 279 -19.10 1.89 9.27
CA ASP A 279 -19.18 1.04 8.08
C ASP A 279 -18.93 -0.43 8.40
N TYR A 280 -17.91 -0.73 9.22
CA TYR A 280 -17.65 -2.10 9.69
C TYR A 280 -18.79 -2.62 10.56
N PHE A 281 -19.29 -1.81 11.49
CA PHE A 281 -20.39 -2.20 12.37
C PHE A 281 -21.69 -2.46 11.58
N GLU A 282 -22.03 -1.61 10.62
CA GLU A 282 -23.23 -1.75 9.79
C GLU A 282 -23.13 -2.93 8.83
N ARG A 283 -22.02 -3.04 8.08
CA ARG A 283 -21.88 -4.05 7.01
C ARG A 283 -21.47 -5.42 7.53
N THR A 284 -20.57 -5.47 8.50
CA THR A 284 -20.01 -6.74 8.99
C THR A 284 -20.77 -7.24 10.21
N ILE A 285 -20.91 -6.43 11.26
CA ILE A 285 -21.55 -6.89 12.50
C ILE A 285 -23.06 -7.02 12.30
N PHE A 286 -23.75 -5.92 11.96
CA PHE A 286 -25.20 -5.94 11.74
C PHE A 286 -25.56 -6.74 10.48
N GLY A 287 -24.88 -6.51 9.36
CA GLY A 287 -25.11 -7.24 8.11
C GLY A 287 -24.94 -8.75 8.23
N GLY A 288 -23.92 -9.22 8.96
CA GLY A 288 -23.67 -10.64 9.18
C GLY A 288 -24.68 -11.31 10.13
N GLY A 289 -25.26 -10.57 11.08
CA GLY A 289 -26.25 -11.06 12.04
C GLY A 289 -27.70 -10.66 11.74
N LYS A 290 -27.97 -10.10 10.56
CA LYS A 290 -29.21 -9.37 10.25
C LYS A 290 -30.49 -10.13 10.62
N GLU A 291 -30.58 -11.41 10.27
CA GLU A 291 -31.78 -12.21 10.55
C GLU A 291 -31.95 -12.49 12.05
N ILE A 292 -30.84 -12.75 12.77
CA ILE A 292 -30.84 -12.95 14.22
C ILE A 292 -31.28 -11.67 14.95
N PHE A 293 -30.80 -10.50 14.49
CA PHE A 293 -31.20 -9.21 15.06
C PHE A 293 -32.66 -8.89 14.79
N LYS A 294 -33.16 -9.22 13.59
CA LYS A 294 -34.55 -9.03 13.22
C LYS A 294 -35.49 -9.87 14.10
N GLU A 295 -35.13 -11.10 14.43
CA GLU A 295 -35.88 -11.94 15.39
C GLU A 295 -35.94 -11.32 16.80
N GLN A 296 -34.95 -10.51 17.15
CA GLN A 296 -34.87 -9.78 18.42
C GLN A 296 -35.52 -8.38 18.35
N GLY A 297 -36.21 -8.07 17.25
CA GLY A 297 -36.88 -6.77 17.04
C GLY A 297 -35.95 -5.63 16.63
N LEU A 298 -34.69 -5.92 16.28
CA LEU A 298 -33.70 -4.94 15.82
C LEU A 298 -33.62 -4.98 14.30
N THR A 299 -34.09 -3.93 13.64
CA THR A 299 -34.25 -3.86 12.17
C THR A 299 -33.18 -3.01 11.48
N SER A 300 -32.37 -2.28 12.24
CA SER A 300 -31.26 -1.48 11.71
C SER A 300 -30.00 -1.52 12.59
N ALA A 301 -28.85 -1.21 11.99
CA ALA A 301 -27.60 -1.04 12.71
C ALA A 301 -27.69 0.08 13.78
N LYS A 302 -28.43 1.16 13.51
CA LYS A 302 -28.65 2.24 14.49
C LYS A 302 -29.43 1.77 15.70
N GLU A 303 -30.45 0.92 15.49
CA GLU A 303 -31.20 0.32 16.60
C GLU A 303 -30.31 -0.62 17.42
N LEU A 304 -29.45 -1.42 16.77
CA LEU A 304 -28.49 -2.27 17.48
C LEU A 304 -27.49 -1.43 18.29
N GLN A 305 -26.96 -0.35 17.71
CA GLN A 305 -26.07 0.59 18.40
C GLN A 305 -26.77 1.21 19.62
N HIS A 306 -27.97 1.76 19.46
CA HIS A 306 -28.73 2.32 20.58
C HIS A 306 -29.05 1.27 21.66
N HIS A 307 -29.39 0.05 21.24
CA HIS A 307 -29.62 -1.06 22.16
C HIS A 307 -28.35 -1.41 22.96
N LEU A 308 -27.19 -1.51 22.31
CA LEU A 308 -25.92 -1.78 22.99
C LEU A 308 -25.53 -0.67 23.96
N ARG A 309 -25.82 0.59 23.64
CA ARG A 309 -25.63 1.72 24.55
C ARG A 309 -26.35 1.53 25.87
N GLY A 310 -27.61 1.08 25.85
CA GLY A 310 -28.38 0.80 27.08
C GLY A 310 -27.80 -0.33 27.94
N TYR A 311 -27.05 -1.27 27.36
CA TYR A 311 -26.29 -2.27 28.12
C TYR A 311 -24.99 -1.70 28.66
N LEU A 312 -24.33 -0.83 27.89
CA LEU A 312 -23.12 -0.13 28.35
C LEU A 312 -23.41 0.75 29.57
N GLU A 313 -24.54 1.47 29.59
CA GLU A 313 -25.01 2.27 30.73
C GLU A 313 -25.18 1.45 32.02
N GLN A 314 -25.33 0.13 31.91
CA GLN A 314 -25.36 -0.76 33.09
C GLN A 314 -23.96 -1.16 33.55
N CYS A 315 -22.94 -1.05 32.70
CA CYS A 315 -21.55 -1.41 32.97
C CYS A 315 -20.74 -0.24 33.50
N VAL A 316 -20.95 0.97 32.98
CA VAL A 316 -20.15 2.17 33.28
C VAL A 316 -21.04 3.31 33.80
N GLN A 317 -20.47 4.21 34.59
CA GLN A 317 -21.20 5.34 35.18
C GLN A 317 -21.33 6.54 34.22
N ASP A 318 -20.38 6.70 33.30
CA ASP A 318 -20.35 7.80 32.34
C ASP A 318 -20.00 7.26 30.94
N VAL A 319 -20.99 7.33 30.04
CA VAL A 319 -20.91 6.86 28.65
C VAL A 319 -20.54 7.99 27.68
N ASP A 320 -20.83 9.23 28.05
CA ASP A 320 -20.54 10.41 27.22
C ASP A 320 -19.40 11.20 27.88
N ARG A 321 -18.29 10.50 28.16
CA ARG A 321 -17.08 11.07 28.75
C ARG A 321 -16.64 12.32 27.98
N ASP A 322 -16.14 13.33 28.69
CA ASP A 322 -15.60 14.56 28.08
C ASP A 322 -14.36 14.21 27.25
N THR A 323 -14.46 14.47 25.95
CA THR A 323 -13.43 14.20 24.95
C THR A 323 -12.70 15.46 24.50
N ASP A 324 -12.92 16.59 25.18
CA ASP A 324 -12.21 17.83 24.96
C ASP A 324 -10.69 17.60 24.99
N PRO A 325 -9.99 17.69 23.84
CA PRO A 325 -8.57 17.36 23.78
C PRO A 325 -7.70 18.29 24.62
N SER A 326 -8.24 19.47 25.01
CA SER A 326 -7.56 20.41 25.91
C SER A 326 -7.54 19.97 27.37
N LYS A 327 -8.34 18.95 27.73
CA LYS A 327 -8.44 18.39 29.08
C LYS A 327 -7.92 16.95 29.16
N GLN A 328 -7.51 16.37 28.04
CA GLN A 328 -7.02 15.00 27.97
C GLN A 328 -5.53 14.91 28.32
N VAL A 329 -5.17 13.85 29.03
CA VAL A 329 -3.81 13.55 29.46
C VAL A 329 -3.45 12.15 28.99
N VAL A 330 -2.34 12.01 28.29
CA VAL A 330 -1.78 10.72 27.87
C VAL A 330 -0.64 10.35 28.80
N LEU A 331 -0.67 9.12 29.31
CA LEU A 331 0.45 8.54 30.03
C LEU A 331 1.46 7.97 29.02
N PHE A 332 2.63 8.59 28.90
CA PHE A 332 3.72 8.11 28.06
C PHE A 332 5.01 7.96 28.87
N ARG A 333 5.51 6.72 28.97
CA ARG A 333 6.74 6.39 29.73
C ARG A 333 6.76 7.01 31.14
N ASP A 334 5.71 6.73 31.90
CA ASP A 334 5.52 7.19 33.29
C ASP A 334 5.35 8.72 33.45
N SER A 335 5.13 9.45 32.35
CA SER A 335 4.85 10.89 32.38
C SER A 335 3.44 11.18 31.86
N GLU A 336 2.71 12.02 32.58
CA GLU A 336 1.46 12.61 32.12
C GLU A 336 1.76 13.74 31.13
N ILE A 337 1.21 13.63 29.92
CA ILE A 337 1.36 14.62 28.85
C ILE A 337 -0.04 15.12 28.47
N GLU A 338 -0.30 16.41 28.63
CA GLU A 338 -1.52 17.00 28.10
C GLU A 338 -1.54 16.90 26.56
N LEU A 339 -2.62 16.37 26.00
CA LEU A 339 -2.79 16.18 24.56
C LEU A 339 -2.75 17.51 23.80
N SER A 340 -3.17 18.60 24.44
CA SER A 340 -3.00 19.99 23.98
C SER A 340 -1.56 20.30 23.56
N HIS A 341 -0.57 19.92 24.37
CA HIS A 341 0.85 20.16 24.09
C HIS A 341 1.36 19.34 22.89
N VAL A 342 0.82 18.14 22.70
CA VAL A 342 1.13 17.31 21.52
C VAL A 342 0.59 17.98 20.26
N TYR A 343 -0.67 18.43 20.27
CA TYR A 343 -1.26 19.12 19.11
C TYR A 343 -0.58 20.46 18.80
N GLU A 344 -0.18 21.24 19.81
CA GLU A 344 0.60 22.46 19.59
C GLU A 344 1.95 22.18 18.95
N SER A 345 2.59 21.07 19.34
CA SER A 345 3.87 20.64 18.76
C SER A 345 3.69 20.19 17.31
N LEU A 346 2.61 19.46 17.01
CA LEU A 346 2.27 19.02 15.65
C LEU A 346 1.91 20.18 14.72
N LYS A 347 1.33 21.28 15.22
CA LYS A 347 1.04 22.49 14.41
C LYS A 347 2.27 23.31 14.06
N LYS A 348 3.39 23.10 14.78
CA LYS A 348 4.66 23.82 14.57
C LYS A 348 5.65 23.03 13.72
N ALA A 349 5.43 21.74 13.54
CA ALA A 349 6.15 20.86 12.62
C ALA A 349 5.54 20.98 11.21
#